data_AF-A0A7J2X1F6-F1
#
_entry.id   AF-A0A7J2X1F6-F1
#
_cell.length_a   1.000
_cell.length_b   1.000
_cell.length_c   1.000
_cell.angle_alpha   90.00
_cell.angle_beta   90.00
_cell.angle_gamma   90.00
#
_symmetry.space_group_name_H-M   'P 1'
#
loop_
_entity.id
_entity.type
_entity.pdbx_description
1 polymer ?
#
loop_
_entity_poly.entity_id
_entity_poly.type
_entity_poly.pdbx_seq_one_letter_code
_entity_poly.pdbx_strand_id
1 'polypeptide(L)'
;MLVWTVPRNYELTLDKILYRAIDQFPDVEVVYKDQVRYNYREFYRRVKLLASALEAIGLKDGAKIATAEWNTHRHFEAYFAIPMMGNV
;
A
#
# COMPACT_ATOMS: atom_id res chain seq x y z
N MET A 1 -3.94 -33.91 -25.39
CA MET A 1 -4.78 -33.63 -24.20
C MET A 1 -4.38 -32.25 -23.70
N LEU A 2 -5.16 -31.21 -24.03
CA LEU A 2 -4.88 -29.83 -23.61
C LEU A 2 -5.37 -29.66 -22.17
N VAL A 3 -4.46 -29.37 -21.24
CA VAL A 3 -4.81 -29.02 -19.86
C VAL A 3 -5.28 -27.57 -19.87
N TRP A 4 -6.60 -27.37 -19.86
CA TRP A 4 -7.17 -26.07 -19.56
C TRP A 4 -6.91 -25.76 -18.08
N THR A 5 -6.00 -24.84 -17.79
CA THR A 5 -5.84 -24.33 -16.43
C THR A 5 -7.11 -23.55 -16.07
N VAL A 6 -7.81 -23.99 -15.03
CA VAL A 6 -8.91 -23.24 -14.44
C VAL A 6 -8.38 -21.85 -14.06
N PRO A 7 -9.02 -20.74 -14.46
CA PRO A 7 -8.62 -19.41 -14.04
C PRO A 7 -8.59 -19.35 -12.52
N ARG A 8 -7.45 -18.98 -11.93
CA ARG A 8 -7.39 -18.73 -10.48
C ARG A 8 -8.21 -17.49 -10.18
N ASN A 9 -9.16 -17.62 -9.26
CA ASN A 9 -9.85 -16.47 -8.68
C ASN A 9 -8.83 -15.71 -7.81
N TYR A 10 -8.30 -14.61 -8.33
CA TYR A 10 -7.27 -13.81 -7.69
C TYR A 10 -7.54 -12.33 -7.93
N GLU A 11 -7.85 -11.61 -6.87
CA GLU A 11 -8.15 -10.18 -6.92
C GLU A 11 -6.87 -9.38 -7.20
N LEU A 12 -6.93 -8.48 -8.18
CA LEU A 12 -5.82 -7.65 -8.63
C LEU A 12 -5.78 -6.32 -7.88
N THR A 13 -5.60 -6.43 -6.57
CA THR A 13 -5.62 -5.32 -5.62
C THR A 13 -4.21 -4.82 -5.28
N LEU A 14 -4.11 -3.58 -4.79
CA LEU A 14 -2.82 -2.93 -4.48
C LEU A 14 -2.02 -3.63 -3.37
N ASP A 15 -2.69 -4.32 -2.44
CA ASP A 15 -2.02 -5.12 -1.41
C ASP A 15 -1.10 -6.17 -2.04
N LYS A 16 -1.49 -6.77 -3.18
CA LYS A 16 -0.68 -7.76 -3.89
C LYS A 16 0.61 -7.18 -4.43
N ILE A 17 0.55 -5.95 -4.95
CA ILE A 17 1.74 -5.24 -5.43
C ILE A 17 2.68 -4.96 -4.25
N LEU A 18 2.15 -4.46 -3.14
CA LEU A 18 2.94 -4.14 -1.97
C LEU A 18 3.57 -5.38 -1.34
N TYR A 19 2.78 -6.46 -1.15
CA TYR A 19 3.30 -7.72 -0.61
C TYR A 19 4.41 -8.29 -1.48
N ARG A 20 4.27 -8.23 -2.80
CA ARG A 20 5.32 -8.68 -3.71
C ARG A 20 6.60 -7.86 -3.58
N ALA A 21 6.48 -6.53 -3.45
CA ALA A 21 7.64 -5.66 -3.26
C ALA A 21 8.39 -5.98 -1.95
N ILE A 22 7.67 -6.23 -0.85
CA ILE A 22 8.28 -6.55 0.44
C ILE A 22 8.86 -7.96 0.47
N ASP A 23 8.23 -8.91 -0.21
CA ASP A 23 8.69 -10.29 -0.33
C ASP A 23 10.02 -10.37 -1.11
N GLN A 24 10.12 -9.67 -2.24
CA GLN A 24 11.30 -9.73 -3.10
C GLN A 24 12.41 -8.75 -2.76
N PHE A 25 12.03 -7.55 -2.32
CA PHE A 25 12.92 -6.41 -2.21
C PHE A 25 12.81 -5.72 -0.83
N PRO A 26 12.78 -6.47 0.29
CA PRO A 26 12.48 -5.89 1.61
C PRO A 26 13.44 -4.77 2.02
N ASP A 27 14.70 -4.87 1.59
CA ASP A 27 15.78 -3.98 2.00
C ASP A 27 16.10 -2.90 0.95
N VAL A 28 15.40 -2.88 -0.19
CA VAL A 28 15.55 -1.80 -1.18
C VAL A 28 15.02 -0.50 -0.60
N GLU A 29 15.79 0.57 -0.80
CA GLU A 29 15.55 1.85 -0.18
C GLU A 29 14.44 2.64 -0.88
N VAL A 30 13.62 3.30 -0.06
CA VAL A 30 12.73 4.38 -0.43
C VAL A 30 13.35 5.68 0.10
N VAL A 31 13.61 6.62 -0.81
CA VAL A 31 14.31 7.86 -0.52
C VAL A 31 13.45 9.05 -0.91
N TYR A 32 13.19 9.94 0.03
CA TYR A 32 12.59 11.24 -0.23
C TYR A 32 13.59 12.35 0.09
N LYS A 33 14.24 12.85 -0.97
CA LYS A 33 15.30 13.86 -0.90
C LYS A 33 16.39 13.45 0.11
N ASP A 34 16.91 14.40 0.85
CA ASP A 34 17.84 14.26 1.97
C ASP A 34 17.13 14.16 3.33
N GLN A 35 15.80 14.12 3.35
CA GLN A 35 15.01 14.22 4.58
C GLN A 35 14.65 12.86 5.17
N VAL A 36 14.30 11.90 4.32
CA VAL A 36 13.76 10.61 4.76
C VAL A 36 14.34 9.49 3.91
N ARG A 37 14.86 8.46 4.58
CA ARG A 37 15.37 7.22 3.98
C ARG A 37 14.92 6.04 4.84
N TYR A 38 14.30 5.05 4.21
CA TYR A 38 13.89 3.79 4.82
C TYR A 38 13.85 2.72 3.73
N ASN A 39 13.40 1.50 4.05
CA ASN A 39 13.28 0.40 3.07
C ASN A 39 11.84 -0.11 2.94
N TYR A 40 11.57 -1.01 1.99
CA TYR A 40 10.21 -1.52 1.78
C TYR A 40 9.62 -2.24 3.02
N ARG A 41 10.44 -2.87 3.86
CA ARG A 41 9.98 -3.45 5.13
C ARG A 41 9.41 -2.39 6.06
N GLU A 42 10.12 -1.28 6.21
CA GLU A 42 9.67 -0.15 7.02
C GLU A 42 8.51 0.60 6.35
N PHE A 43 8.51 0.72 5.02
CA PHE A 43 7.40 1.27 4.26
C PHE A 43 6.09 0.55 4.59
N TYR A 44 6.09 -0.79 4.57
CA TYR A 44 4.93 -1.59 4.90
C TYR A 44 4.42 -1.35 6.32
N ARG A 45 5.33 -1.22 7.29
CA ARG A 45 4.99 -0.88 8.66
C ARG A 45 4.27 0.47 8.72
N ARG A 46 4.78 1.46 8.00
CA ARG A 46 4.23 2.82 7.95
C ARG A 46 2.85 2.87 7.27
N VAL A 47 2.67 2.15 6.16
CA VAL A 47 1.37 1.95 5.49
C VAL A 47 0.33 1.40 6.46
N LYS A 48 0.66 0.33 7.20
CA LYS A 48 -0.24 -0.25 8.21
C LYS A 48 -0.58 0.71 9.35
N LEU A 49 0.41 1.47 9.83
CA LEU A 49 0.18 2.45 10.89
C LEU A 49 -0.76 3.57 10.43
N LEU A 50 -0.59 4.08 9.20
CA LEU A 50 -1.49 5.06 8.63
C LEU A 50 -2.90 4.48 8.45
N ALA A 51 -3.01 3.25 7.95
CA ALA A 51 -4.30 2.57 7.79
C ALA A 51 -5.03 2.43 9.13
N SER A 52 -4.36 1.94 10.16
CA SER A 52 -4.93 1.83 11.51
C SER A 52 -5.32 3.19 12.10
N ALA A 53 -4.54 4.24 11.84
CA ALA A 53 -4.87 5.59 12.29
C ALA A 53 -6.13 6.14 11.59
N LEU A 54 -6.30 5.87 10.30
CA LEU A 54 -7.49 6.27 9.54
C LEU A 54 -8.72 5.47 9.95
N GLU A 55 -8.56 4.17 10.23
CA GLU A 55 -9.64 3.30 10.75
C GLU A 55 -10.17 3.83 12.08
N ALA A 56 -9.28 4.27 12.98
CA ALA A 56 -9.64 4.83 14.28
C ALA A 56 -10.48 6.11 14.21
N ILE A 57 -10.55 6.79 13.06
CA ILE A 57 -11.39 7.98 12.84
C ILE A 57 -12.87 7.59 12.56
N GLY A 58 -13.17 6.30 12.37
CA GLY A 58 -14.53 5.81 12.16
C GLY A 58 -15.05 6.05 10.74
N LEU A 59 -14.16 5.92 9.74
CA LEU A 59 -14.53 5.98 8.33
C LEU A 59 -15.50 4.85 7.98
N LYS A 60 -16.45 5.13 7.10
CA LYS A 60 -17.33 4.10 6.53
C LYS A 60 -16.62 3.39 5.39
N ASP A 61 -16.97 2.13 5.15
CA ASP A 61 -16.50 1.38 3.98
C ASP A 61 -16.79 2.15 2.67
N GLY A 62 -15.79 2.23 1.80
CA GLY A 62 -15.88 3.00 0.56
C GLY A 62 -15.84 4.51 0.77
N ALA A 63 -15.33 5.00 1.91
CA ALA A 63 -15.11 6.41 2.15
C ALA A 63 -14.14 7.00 1.11
N LYS A 64 -14.36 8.28 0.79
CA LYS A 64 -13.48 9.06 -0.09
C LYS A 64 -12.52 9.91 0.74
N ILE A 65 -11.23 9.78 0.51
CA ILE A 65 -10.15 10.43 1.26
C ILE A 65 -9.30 11.24 0.29
N ALA A 66 -9.42 12.56 0.35
CA ALA A 66 -8.65 13.45 -0.51
C ALA A 66 -7.21 13.58 0.00
N THR A 67 -6.23 13.42 -0.90
CA THR A 67 -4.83 13.76 -0.64
C THR A 67 -4.44 15.00 -1.44
N ALA A 68 -3.99 16.05 -0.75
CA ALA A 68 -3.42 17.25 -1.37
C ALA A 68 -1.95 17.38 -0.97
N GLU A 69 -1.10 16.59 -1.61
CA GLU A 69 0.30 16.39 -1.24
C GLU A 69 1.16 16.18 -2.50
N TRP A 70 2.46 16.48 -2.41
CA TRP A 70 3.41 16.21 -3.49
C TRP A 70 3.81 14.73 -3.54
N ASN A 71 4.74 14.38 -4.43
CA ASN A 71 5.41 13.08 -4.46
C ASN A 71 6.35 12.92 -3.25
N THR A 72 5.78 12.79 -2.05
CA THR A 72 6.48 12.63 -0.77
C THR A 72 6.29 11.22 -0.23
N HIS A 73 7.08 10.84 0.78
CA HIS A 73 6.93 9.57 1.49
C HIS A 73 5.52 9.40 2.07
N ARG A 74 4.88 10.48 2.52
CA ARG A 74 3.50 10.45 3.07
C ARG A 74 2.47 10.16 1.99
N HIS A 75 2.60 10.79 0.82
CA HIS A 75 1.72 10.49 -0.30
C HIS A 75 1.88 9.04 -0.74
N PHE A 76 3.11 8.53 -0.76
CA PHE A 76 3.38 7.12 -1.08
C PHE A 76 2.76 6.16 -0.05
N GLU A 77 2.83 6.47 1.24
CA GLU A 77 2.14 5.72 2.29
C GLU A 77 0.61 5.73 2.10
N ALA A 78 0.03 6.91 1.86
CA ALA A 78 -1.41 7.08 1.66
C ALA A 78 -1.93 6.33 0.41
N TYR A 79 -1.13 6.32 -0.67
CA TYR A 79 -1.44 5.63 -1.92
C TYR A 79 -1.72 4.13 -1.74
N PHE A 80 -1.07 3.50 -0.75
CA PHE A 80 -1.32 2.10 -0.39
C PHE A 80 -2.30 1.97 0.77
N ALA A 81 -2.16 2.79 1.83
CA ALA A 81 -2.98 2.66 3.03
C ALA A 81 -4.47 2.80 2.72
N ILE A 82 -4.86 3.83 1.95
CA ILE A 82 -6.27 4.15 1.69
C ILE A 82 -6.97 3.03 0.88
N PRO A 83 -6.46 2.59 -0.27
CA PRO A 83 -7.13 1.54 -1.05
C PRO A 83 -7.07 0.17 -0.39
N MET A 84 -6.01 -0.15 0.37
CA MET A 84 -5.91 -1.43 1.08
C MET A 84 -6.91 -1.56 2.23
N MET A 85 -7.49 -0.45 2.70
CA MET A 85 -8.61 -0.45 3.64
C MET A 85 -9.98 -0.59 2.95
N GLY A 86 -10.03 -0.66 1.62
CA GLY A 86 -11.30 -0.66 0.87
C GLY A 86 -11.91 0.74 0.66
N ASN A 87 -11.11 1.80 0.83
CA ASN A 87 -11.51 3.19 0.63
C ASN A 87 -10.89 3.79 -0.64
N VAL A 88 -11.28 5.02 -1.02
CA VAL A 88 -10.88 5.68 -2.29
C VAL A 88 -10.20 7.01 -2.03
#